data_AF-A0A4R4EGU0-F1
#
_entry.id   AF-A0A4R4EGU0-F1
#
_cell.length_a   1.000
_cell.length_b   1.000
_cell.length_c   1.000
_cell.angle_alpha   90.00
_cell.angle_beta   90.00
_cell.angle_gamma   90.00
#
_symmetry.space_group_name_H-M   'P 1'
#
loop_
_entity.id
_entity.type
_entity.pdbx_description
1 polymer ?
#
loop_
_entity_poly.entity_id
_entity_poly.type
_entity_poly.pdbx_seq_one_letter_code
_entity_poly.pdbx_strand_id
1 'polypeptide(L)'
;MKNIFRVFLLVLLSLCLLSACVDNKSEAKSIIFENAKNNFTLQLPHNWDGKYDVNETEDKITFVNKANKSSGGVLFEIRIWTKEKWSTEGEELAKIIHLSKIGEKGDIVFSFNTPTDIQYILEDDNKKQEYLTMSNDIEAIKASFSIKQD
;
A
#
# COMPACT_ATOMS: atom_id res chain seq x y z
N MET A 1 15.14 58.09 -10.34
CA MET A 1 13.90 57.30 -10.55
C MET A 1 14.06 56.05 -11.45
N LYS A 2 15.02 56.00 -12.38
CA LYS A 2 15.17 54.86 -13.32
C LYS A 2 15.77 53.57 -12.72
N ASN A 3 16.51 53.68 -11.62
CA ASN A 3 17.22 52.54 -11.01
C ASN A 3 16.39 51.78 -9.96
N ILE A 4 15.41 52.43 -9.32
CA ILE A 4 14.50 51.78 -8.35
C ILE A 4 13.50 50.87 -9.09
N PHE A 5 13.06 51.28 -10.28
CA PHE A 5 12.15 50.48 -11.12
C PHE A 5 12.79 49.19 -11.66
N ARG A 6 14.12 49.18 -11.85
CA ARG A 6 14.86 47.99 -12.30
C ARG A 6 15.06 46.94 -11.20
N VAL A 7 15.20 47.37 -9.95
CA VAL A 7 15.33 46.46 -8.80
C VAL A 7 13.99 45.78 -8.49
N PHE A 8 12.86 46.51 -8.59
CA PHE A 8 11.54 45.94 -8.38
C PHE A 8 11.15 44.89 -9.43
N LEU A 9 11.59 45.07 -10.69
CA LEU A 9 11.34 44.11 -11.78
C LEU A 9 12.13 42.79 -11.61
N LEU A 10 13.32 42.85 -10.98
CA LEU A 10 14.15 41.67 -10.70
C LEU A 10 13.64 40.84 -9.52
N VAL A 11 13.07 41.49 -8.50
CA VAL A 11 12.49 40.78 -7.34
C VAL A 11 11.19 40.05 -7.73
N LEU A 12 10.35 40.66 -8.58
CA LEU A 12 9.14 39.99 -9.07
C LEU A 12 9.42 38.77 -9.96
N LEU A 13 10.51 38.79 -10.75
CA LEU A 13 10.92 37.62 -11.54
C LEU A 13 11.46 36.47 -10.67
N SER A 14 12.06 36.76 -9.51
CA SER A 14 12.54 35.72 -8.59
C SER A 14 11.42 35.02 -7.80
N LEU A 15 10.28 35.67 -7.57
CA LEU A 15 9.14 35.04 -6.88
C LEU A 15 8.38 34.05 -7.78
N CYS A 16 8.44 34.19 -9.10
CA CYS A 16 7.77 33.28 -10.03
C CYS A 16 8.49 31.93 -10.22
N LEU A 17 9.75 31.79 -9.78
CA LEU A 17 10.52 30.55 -9.91
C LEU A 17 10.26 29.53 -8.77
N LEU A 18 9.56 29.93 -7.70
CA LEU A 18 9.24 29.03 -6.58
C LEU A 18 7.89 28.31 -6.73
N SER A 19 7.08 28.64 -7.73
CA SER A 19 5.79 27.98 -8.00
C SER A 19 5.87 26.88 -9.06
N ALA A 20 7.06 26.56 -9.57
CA ALA A 20 7.23 25.58 -10.66
C ALA A 20 7.41 24.13 -10.18
N CYS A 21 7.41 23.87 -8.87
CA CYS A 21 7.23 22.52 -8.33
C CYS A 21 5.82 22.37 -7.76
N VAL A 22 4.80 22.76 -8.53
CA VAL A 22 3.53 22.05 -8.40
C VAL A 22 3.80 20.70 -9.02
N ASP A 23 4.11 19.71 -8.18
CA ASP A 23 4.04 18.31 -8.56
C ASP A 23 2.65 18.09 -9.15
N ASN A 24 2.56 18.15 -10.48
CA ASN A 24 1.49 17.51 -11.22
C ASN A 24 1.68 16.02 -10.95
N LYS A 25 1.19 15.60 -9.79
CA LYS A 25 0.94 14.21 -9.42
C LYS A 25 -0.10 13.75 -10.43
N SER A 26 0.39 13.38 -11.62
CA SER A 26 -0.31 12.54 -12.57
C SER A 26 -0.99 11.49 -11.72
N GLU A 27 -2.33 11.49 -11.68
CA GLU A 27 -3.10 10.45 -11.03
C GLU A 27 -2.69 9.15 -11.70
N ALA A 28 -1.66 8.51 -11.14
CA ALA A 28 -1.18 7.23 -11.58
C ALA A 28 -2.38 6.29 -11.41
N LYS A 29 -2.98 5.88 -12.52
CA LYS A 29 -4.22 5.09 -12.55
C LYS A 29 -4.06 3.86 -11.65
N SER A 30 -4.72 3.84 -10.50
CA SER A 30 -4.69 2.70 -9.59
C SER A 30 -5.45 1.51 -10.17
N ILE A 31 -4.96 0.30 -9.94
CA ILE A 31 -5.68 -0.97 -10.15
C ILE A 31 -6.61 -1.17 -8.95
N ILE A 32 -7.90 -1.42 -9.19
CA ILE A 32 -8.84 -1.75 -8.12
C ILE A 32 -8.85 -3.27 -7.95
N PHE A 33 -8.34 -3.75 -6.81
CA PHE A 33 -8.56 -5.14 -6.40
C PHE A 33 -9.89 -5.22 -5.66
N GLU A 34 -10.73 -6.17 -6.05
CA GLU A 34 -12.02 -6.43 -5.42
C GLU A 34 -12.07 -7.88 -4.91
N ASN A 35 -12.33 -8.05 -3.62
CA ASN A 35 -12.68 -9.34 -3.06
C ASN A 35 -14.21 -9.42 -2.93
N ALA A 36 -14.86 -9.94 -3.96
CA ALA A 36 -16.32 -10.04 -4.01
C ALA A 36 -16.89 -10.93 -2.89
N LYS A 37 -16.15 -11.96 -2.46
CA LYS A 37 -16.55 -12.85 -1.38
C LYS A 37 -16.76 -12.11 -0.05
N ASN A 38 -15.90 -11.15 0.25
CA ASN A 38 -15.90 -10.41 1.52
C ASN A 38 -16.29 -8.93 1.37
N ASN A 39 -16.76 -8.52 0.18
CA ASN A 39 -17.26 -7.17 -0.12
C ASN A 39 -16.30 -6.04 0.26
N PHE A 40 -15.02 -6.17 -0.06
CA PHE A 40 -14.04 -5.09 0.12
C PHE A 40 -13.22 -4.84 -1.14
N THR A 41 -12.57 -3.68 -1.15
CA THR A 41 -11.67 -3.24 -2.23
C THR A 41 -10.35 -2.72 -1.66
N LEU A 42 -9.31 -2.77 -2.51
CA LEU A 42 -8.03 -2.10 -2.31
C LEU A 42 -7.66 -1.36 -3.59
N GLN A 43 -6.92 -0.26 -3.45
CA GLN A 43 -6.24 0.41 -4.55
C GLN A 43 -4.79 -0.05 -4.60
N LEU A 44 -4.44 -0.78 -5.65
CA LEU A 44 -3.07 -1.19 -5.94
C LEU A 44 -2.45 -0.20 -6.95
N PRO A 45 -1.18 0.16 -6.80
CA PRO A 45 -0.48 0.99 -7.77
C PRO A 45 -0.44 0.38 -9.18
N HIS A 46 -0.47 1.20 -10.23
CA HIS A 46 -0.42 0.72 -11.63
C HIS A 46 0.82 -0.13 -11.93
N ASN A 47 1.96 0.24 -11.35
CA ASN A 47 3.26 -0.44 -11.55
C ASN A 47 3.30 -1.86 -10.96
N TRP A 48 2.24 -2.30 -10.26
CA TRP A 48 2.06 -3.68 -9.82
C TRP A 48 1.44 -4.58 -10.90
N ASP A 49 0.92 -4.02 -12.00
CA ASP A 49 0.30 -4.81 -13.07
C ASP A 49 1.22 -5.95 -13.53
N GLY A 50 0.69 -7.18 -13.52
CA GLY A 50 1.45 -8.39 -13.88
C GLY A 50 2.51 -8.86 -12.87
N LYS A 51 2.80 -8.13 -11.77
CA LYS A 51 3.91 -8.43 -10.84
C LYS A 51 3.54 -9.17 -9.56
N TYR A 52 2.25 -9.33 -9.28
CA TYR A 52 1.78 -10.05 -8.10
C TYR A 52 0.83 -11.19 -8.45
N ASP A 53 0.80 -12.18 -7.56
CA ASP A 53 -0.23 -13.21 -7.43
C ASP A 53 -1.09 -12.91 -6.19
N VAL A 54 -2.35 -13.34 -6.21
CA VAL A 54 -3.24 -13.35 -5.06
C VAL A 54 -3.61 -14.79 -4.74
N ASN A 55 -3.39 -15.22 -3.50
CA ASN A 55 -3.81 -16.52 -3.01
C ASN A 55 -4.87 -16.32 -1.93
N GLU A 56 -6.06 -16.91 -2.12
CA GLU A 56 -7.19 -16.78 -1.20
C GLU A 56 -7.51 -18.12 -0.52
N THR A 57 -7.70 -18.07 0.80
CA THR A 57 -8.29 -19.13 1.62
C THR A 57 -9.63 -18.67 2.17
N GLU A 58 -10.22 -19.44 3.08
CA GLU A 58 -11.45 -19.03 3.74
C GLU A 58 -11.26 -17.77 4.59
N ASP A 59 -10.15 -17.69 5.30
CA ASP A 59 -9.85 -16.74 6.37
C ASP A 59 -8.72 -15.76 6.03
N LYS A 60 -8.14 -15.85 4.82
CA LYS A 60 -6.96 -15.06 4.45
C LYS A 60 -6.86 -14.79 2.95
N ILE A 61 -6.34 -13.61 2.62
CA ILE A 61 -5.93 -13.22 1.28
C ILE A 61 -4.45 -12.83 1.36
N THR A 62 -3.59 -13.46 0.57
CA THR A 62 -2.14 -13.20 0.54
C THR A 62 -1.73 -12.65 -0.82
N PHE A 63 -1.08 -11.48 -0.81
CA PHE A 63 -0.49 -10.87 -2.01
C PHE A 63 0.99 -11.23 -2.08
N VAL A 64 1.43 -11.78 -3.21
CA VAL A 64 2.79 -12.32 -3.39
C VAL A 64 3.44 -11.69 -4.60
N ASN A 65 4.64 -11.14 -4.46
CA ASN A 65 5.48 -10.73 -5.57
C ASN A 65 5.94 -11.97 -6.38
N LYS A 66 5.54 -12.03 -7.66
CA LYS A 66 5.80 -13.18 -8.54
C LYS A 66 7.29 -13.48 -8.70
N ALA A 67 8.11 -12.45 -8.82
CA ALA A 67 9.55 -12.61 -9.08
C ALA A 67 10.29 -13.30 -7.92
N ASN A 68 9.78 -13.14 -6.68
CA ASN A 68 10.36 -13.67 -5.45
C ASN A 68 9.60 -14.86 -4.84
N LYS A 69 8.66 -15.47 -5.58
CA LYS A 69 7.83 -16.58 -5.07
C LYS A 69 8.63 -17.77 -4.52
N SER A 70 9.83 -18.01 -5.05
CA SER A 70 10.74 -19.07 -4.55
C SER A 70 11.32 -18.80 -3.16
N SER A 71 11.30 -17.54 -2.70
CA SER A 71 11.76 -17.09 -1.39
C SER A 71 10.59 -16.62 -0.50
N GLY A 72 9.37 -17.09 -0.79
CA GLY A 72 8.14 -16.62 -0.16
C GLY A 72 7.48 -15.53 -0.98
N GLY A 73 8.11 -14.36 -1.13
CA GLY A 73 7.60 -13.24 -1.93
C GLY A 73 6.37 -12.56 -1.34
N VAL A 74 5.95 -12.88 -0.12
CA VAL A 74 4.75 -12.30 0.49
C VAL A 74 4.96 -10.80 0.66
N LEU A 75 4.00 -9.99 0.21
CA LEU A 75 4.01 -8.54 0.40
C LEU A 75 3.17 -8.18 1.62
N PHE A 76 1.93 -8.65 1.65
CA PHE A 76 1.03 -8.49 2.79
C PHE A 76 -0.08 -9.55 2.77
N GLU A 77 -0.77 -9.67 3.90
CA GLU A 77 -1.95 -10.50 4.08
C GLU A 77 -3.11 -9.66 4.62
N ILE A 78 -4.31 -9.94 4.13
CA ILE A 78 -5.57 -9.56 4.79
C ILE A 78 -6.13 -10.81 5.45
N ARG A 79 -6.34 -10.77 6.77
CA ARG A 79 -6.99 -11.84 7.51
C ARG A 79 -8.41 -11.45 7.88
N ILE A 80 -9.27 -12.46 7.88
CA ILE A 80 -10.70 -12.35 8.13
C ILE A 80 -10.97 -13.11 9.43
N TRP A 81 -11.48 -12.39 10.41
CA TRP A 81 -11.75 -12.92 11.74
C TRP A 81 -13.24 -12.81 12.05
N THR A 82 -13.76 -13.71 12.88
CA THR A 82 -14.96 -13.39 13.65
C THR A 82 -14.60 -12.38 14.74
N LYS A 83 -15.56 -11.60 15.22
CA LYS A 83 -15.33 -10.68 16.35
C LYS A 83 -14.82 -11.39 17.59
N GLU A 84 -15.36 -12.58 17.86
CA GLU A 84 -14.93 -13.40 18.99
C GLU A 84 -13.44 -13.75 18.88
N LYS A 85 -13.00 -14.33 17.75
CA LYS A 85 -11.59 -14.67 17.54
C LYS A 85 -10.67 -13.45 17.54
N TRP A 86 -11.13 -12.32 16.99
CA TRP A 86 -10.36 -11.09 17.06
C TRP A 86 -10.13 -10.65 18.50
N SER A 87 -11.19 -10.65 19.33
CA SER A 87 -11.11 -10.23 20.73
C SER A 87 -10.29 -11.17 21.62
N THR A 88 -10.22 -12.46 21.30
CA THR A 88 -9.49 -13.43 22.14
C THR A 88 -8.06 -13.68 21.67
N GLU A 89 -7.80 -13.62 20.36
CA GLU A 89 -6.50 -13.97 19.76
C GLU A 89 -5.89 -12.81 18.97
N GLY A 90 -6.70 -12.15 18.13
CA GLY A 90 -6.23 -11.12 17.21
C GLY A 90 -5.59 -9.92 17.89
N GLU A 91 -6.19 -9.44 19.00
CA GLU A 91 -5.66 -8.31 19.77
C GLU A 91 -4.33 -8.62 20.46
N GLU A 92 -4.13 -9.84 20.95
CA GLU A 92 -2.85 -10.25 21.52
C GLU A 92 -1.80 -10.43 20.43
N LEU A 93 -2.17 -11.03 19.30
CA LEU A 93 -1.27 -11.20 18.16
C LEU A 93 -0.80 -9.84 17.61
N ALA A 94 -1.69 -8.85 17.56
CA ALA A 94 -1.36 -7.47 17.13
C ALA A 94 -0.32 -6.78 18.01
N LYS A 95 -0.08 -7.25 19.24
CA LYS A 95 0.98 -6.73 20.11
C LYS A 95 2.35 -7.35 19.80
N ILE A 96 2.38 -8.48 19.08
CA ILE A 96 3.58 -9.29 18.86
C ILE A 96 4.12 -9.14 17.43
N ILE A 97 3.22 -8.99 16.45
CA ILE A 97 3.58 -8.87 15.03
C ILE A 97 2.98 -7.60 14.41
N HIS A 98 3.40 -7.27 13.19
CA HIS A 98 2.87 -6.16 12.41
C HIS A 98 1.46 -6.47 11.89
N LEU A 99 0.48 -6.62 12.79
CA LEU A 99 -0.91 -6.87 12.49
C LEU A 99 -1.74 -5.66 12.94
N SER A 100 -2.59 -5.17 12.06
CA SER A 100 -3.45 -4.00 12.34
C SER A 100 -4.88 -4.28 11.90
N LYS A 101 -5.86 -3.91 12.72
CA LYS A 101 -7.27 -3.93 12.31
C LYS A 101 -7.50 -2.81 11.29
N ILE A 102 -8.07 -3.16 10.14
CA ILE A 102 -8.31 -2.22 9.02
C ILE A 102 -9.79 -2.00 8.72
N GLY A 103 -10.68 -2.85 9.26
CA GLY A 103 -12.11 -2.67 9.09
C GLY A 103 -12.94 -3.70 9.85
N GLU A 104 -14.24 -3.45 9.90
CA GLU A 104 -15.23 -4.32 10.54
C GLU A 104 -16.59 -4.14 9.86
N LYS A 105 -17.29 -5.24 9.58
CA LYS A 105 -18.69 -5.24 9.11
C LYS A 105 -19.42 -6.43 9.73
N GLY A 106 -20.48 -6.16 10.49
CA GLY A 106 -21.25 -7.20 11.16
C GLY A 106 -20.40 -7.96 12.18
N ASP A 107 -20.27 -9.28 12.02
CA ASP A 107 -19.42 -10.15 12.85
C ASP A 107 -18.00 -10.35 12.28
N ILE A 108 -17.68 -9.71 11.16
CA ILE A 108 -16.39 -9.86 10.50
C ILE A 108 -15.46 -8.71 10.87
N VAL A 109 -14.23 -9.04 11.26
CA VAL A 109 -13.11 -8.11 11.42
C VAL A 109 -12.07 -8.40 10.34
N PHE A 110 -11.60 -7.35 9.68
CA PHE A 110 -10.49 -7.41 8.74
C PHE A 110 -9.24 -6.88 9.39
N SER A 111 -8.13 -7.60 9.26
CA SER A 111 -6.81 -7.13 9.67
C SER A 111 -5.80 -7.23 8.54
N PHE A 112 -4.76 -6.42 8.61
CA PHE A 112 -3.67 -6.35 7.66
C PHE A 112 -2.35 -6.69 8.35
N ASN A 113 -1.55 -7.56 7.76
CA ASN A 113 -0.19 -7.82 8.23
C ASN A 113 0.84 -7.91 7.12
N THR A 114 2.07 -7.50 7.46
CA THR A 114 3.27 -7.68 6.62
C THR A 114 4.14 -8.80 7.19
N PRO A 115 4.95 -9.46 6.35
CA PRO A 115 5.92 -10.44 6.80
C PRO A 115 6.98 -9.82 7.73
N THR A 116 7.57 -10.65 8.60
CA THR A 116 8.61 -10.26 9.57
C THR A 116 10.00 -10.77 9.18
N ASP A 117 10.09 -11.62 8.17
CA ASP A 117 11.29 -12.25 7.62
C ASP A 117 11.62 -11.70 6.22
N ILE A 118 12.72 -12.21 5.64
CA ILE A 118 13.15 -11.82 4.29
C ILE A 118 12.31 -12.58 3.27
N GLN A 119 11.67 -11.85 2.36
CA GLN A 119 10.75 -12.38 1.35
C GLN A 119 11.28 -12.26 -0.09
N TYR A 120 12.56 -11.92 -0.26
CA TYR A 120 13.19 -11.75 -1.56
C TYR A 120 14.47 -12.57 -1.70
N ILE A 121 14.85 -12.86 -2.94
CA ILE A 121 16.10 -13.56 -3.28
C ILE A 121 17.27 -12.62 -2.98
N LEU A 122 18.19 -13.04 -2.11
CA LEU A 122 19.29 -12.20 -1.64
C LEU A 122 20.36 -11.97 -2.70
N GLU A 123 20.50 -12.90 -3.63
CA GLU A 123 21.54 -12.95 -4.65
C GLU A 123 21.11 -12.28 -5.98
N ASP A 124 19.86 -11.82 -6.08
CA ASP A 124 19.31 -11.17 -7.28
C ASP A 124 18.85 -9.75 -6.94
N ASP A 125 19.72 -8.77 -7.20
CA ASP A 125 19.46 -7.36 -6.91
C ASP A 125 18.22 -6.82 -7.63
N ASN A 126 17.91 -7.30 -8.84
CA ASN A 126 16.73 -6.83 -9.57
C ASN A 126 15.44 -7.27 -8.87
N LYS A 127 15.38 -8.54 -8.45
CA LYS A 127 14.22 -9.07 -7.73
C LYS A 127 14.08 -8.46 -6.34
N LYS A 128 15.19 -8.23 -5.65
CA LYS A 128 15.22 -7.51 -4.39
C LYS A 128 14.67 -6.09 -4.54
N GLN A 129 15.14 -5.33 -5.52
CA GLN A 129 14.67 -3.96 -5.75
C GLN A 129 13.20 -3.91 -6.16
N GLU A 130 12.73 -4.86 -6.97
CA GLU A 130 11.30 -4.98 -7.29
C GLU A 130 10.47 -5.19 -6.02
N TYR A 131 10.85 -6.15 -5.17
CA TYR A 131 10.16 -6.41 -3.91
C TYR A 131 10.15 -5.18 -3.01
N LEU A 132 11.31 -4.54 -2.80
CA LEU A 132 11.42 -3.37 -1.93
C LEU A 132 10.60 -2.18 -2.45
N THR A 133 10.54 -2.01 -3.77
CA THR A 133 9.70 -0.97 -4.39
C THR A 133 8.23 -1.23 -4.12
N MET A 134 7.76 -2.47 -4.32
CA MET A 134 6.37 -2.84 -3.99
C MET A 134 6.11 -2.71 -2.48
N SER A 135 7.08 -3.09 -1.64
CA SER A 135 6.99 -2.98 -0.19
C SER A 135 6.77 -1.53 0.28
N ASN A 136 7.31 -0.54 -0.42
CA ASN A 136 7.11 0.88 -0.09
C ASN A 136 5.68 1.36 -0.33
N ASP A 137 4.92 0.69 -1.20
CA ASP A 137 3.53 1.04 -1.52
C ASP A 137 2.52 0.51 -0.48
N ILE A 138 2.94 -0.45 0.36
CA ILE A 138 2.06 -1.24 1.24
C ILE A 138 1.20 -0.36 2.16
N GLU A 139 1.78 0.69 2.76
CA GLU A 139 1.03 1.55 3.68
C GLU A 139 -0.08 2.35 2.97
N ALA A 140 0.16 2.79 1.73
CA ALA A 140 -0.85 3.45 0.91
C ALA A 140 -1.95 2.46 0.50
N ILE A 141 -1.58 1.23 0.14
CA ILE A 141 -2.54 0.15 -0.16
C ILE A 141 -3.40 -0.16 1.07
N LYS A 142 -2.79 -0.31 2.26
CA LYS A 142 -3.50 -0.54 3.52
C LYS A 142 -4.51 0.57 3.79
N ALA A 143 -4.11 1.84 3.63
CA ALA A 143 -4.97 2.99 3.82
C ALA A 143 -6.13 3.07 2.80
N SER A 144 -6.00 2.42 1.65
CA SER A 144 -7.05 2.38 0.62
C SER A 144 -8.15 1.34 0.87
N PHE A 145 -8.02 0.52 1.92
CA PHE A 145 -9.01 -0.50 2.26
C PHE A 145 -10.39 0.12 2.44
N SER A 146 -11.36 -0.38 1.68
CA SER A 146 -12.74 0.07 1.76
C SER A 146 -13.71 -1.09 1.65
N ILE A 147 -14.62 -1.18 2.61
CA ILE A 147 -15.75 -2.10 2.57
C ILE A 147 -16.83 -1.51 1.66
N LYS A 148 -17.36 -2.30 0.73
CA LYS A 148 -18.45 -1.87 -0.16
C LYS A 148 -19.73 -1.72 0.66
N GLN A 149 -20.41 -0.60 0.47
CA GLN A 149 -21.78 -0.44 0.94
C GLN A 149 -22.70 -1.28 0.03
N ASP A 150 -23.71 -1.89 0.64
CA ASP A 150 -24.72 -2.70 -0.05
C ASP A 150 -25.71 -1.81 -0.81
#